data_AF-A0AAD4HD05-F1
#
_entry.id   AF-A0AAD4HD05-F1
#
_cell.length_a   1.000
_cell.length_b   1.000
_cell.length_c   1.000
_cell.angle_alpha   90.00
_cell.angle_beta   90.00
_cell.angle_gamma   90.00
#
_symmetry.space_group_name_H-M   'P 1'
#
loop_
_entity.id
_entity.type
_entity.pdbx_description
1 polymer ?
#
loop_
_entity_poly.entity_id
_entity_poly.type
_entity_poly.pdbx_seq_one_letter_code
_entity_poly.pdbx_strand_id
1 'polypeptide(L)'
;MHHSRNASDISDLSETISEPESVISFNEDVHLVMQNAVISTATYVEQARQIIEQLATNRNRWITTPPSVHDVDASRILDAMLRNAHGTGGESSERYTACAICACQKIHEQVNLARTWFIILKFTAGAHQPSDLVSGQFTSTVDDTYGSLAGTKRSRKFRTDAHGYKCAVSGIWDEAHIPAGVEQGWITLQATHILKRAVGVFTMDRAHSAAATWNIIQHYSGMSEETIQNMERLVDDPSNGMMLERNIYDHFDKLKVYLEQTEVSL
;
A
#
# COMPACT_ATOMS: atom_id res chain seq x y z
N MET A 1 57.54 -14.81 14.71
CA MET A 1 56.17 -14.90 15.26
C MET A 1 55.26 -14.00 14.45
N HIS A 2 54.50 -14.58 13.53
CA HIS A 2 53.37 -13.94 12.86
C HIS A 2 52.16 -14.84 13.13
N HIS A 3 51.07 -14.29 13.67
CA HIS A 3 49.78 -14.97 13.64
C HIS A 3 48.77 -14.11 12.89
N SER A 4 48.35 -14.62 11.74
CA SER A 4 47.20 -14.14 11.01
C SER A 4 45.96 -14.27 11.89
N ARG A 5 45.07 -13.28 11.86
CA ARG A 5 43.70 -13.43 12.38
C ARG A 5 42.80 -13.80 11.21
N ASN A 6 42.20 -14.97 11.29
CA ASN A 6 41.23 -15.43 10.30
C ASN A 6 40.01 -14.51 10.28
N ALA A 7 39.55 -14.18 9.08
CA ALA A 7 38.15 -13.86 8.85
C ALA A 7 37.41 -15.17 8.55
N SER A 8 36.46 -15.54 9.39
CA SER A 8 35.45 -16.55 9.10
C SER A 8 34.10 -16.06 9.62
N ASP A 9 33.03 -16.64 9.06
CA ASP A 9 31.66 -16.57 9.59
C ASP A 9 30.93 -15.22 9.44
N ILE A 10 30.85 -14.75 8.19
CA ILE A 10 29.62 -14.13 7.67
C ILE A 10 29.20 -14.92 6.42
N SER A 11 28.55 -16.05 6.65
CA SER A 11 27.79 -16.81 5.67
C SER A 11 26.47 -17.24 6.29
N ASP A 12 25.47 -17.50 5.44
CA ASP A 12 24.17 -18.08 5.81
C ASP A 12 23.13 -17.13 6.43
N LEU A 13 22.72 -16.12 5.66
CA LEU A 13 21.35 -15.60 5.65
C LEU A 13 20.83 -15.49 4.20
N SER A 14 20.92 -16.59 3.46
CA SER A 14 20.14 -16.80 2.24
C SER A 14 19.07 -17.86 2.50
N GLU A 15 18.04 -17.51 3.27
CA GLU A 15 16.79 -18.26 3.22
C GLU A 15 16.23 -18.13 1.80
N THR A 16 16.48 -19.16 1.00
CA THR A 16 15.84 -19.34 -0.31
C THR A 16 14.35 -19.59 -0.07
N ILE A 17 13.57 -18.51 -0.08
CA ILE A 17 12.14 -18.59 0.15
C ILE A 17 11.51 -19.38 -1.00
N SER A 18 10.83 -20.48 -0.67
CA SER A 18 10.01 -21.27 -1.58
C SER A 18 8.70 -20.53 -1.92
N GLU A 19 8.83 -19.28 -2.35
CA GLU A 19 7.79 -18.26 -2.39
C GLU A 19 6.76 -18.36 -3.55
N PRO A 20 7.09 -18.82 -4.78
CA PRO A 20 6.19 -18.63 -5.92
C PRO A 20 4.95 -19.53 -5.89
N GLU A 21 5.09 -20.79 -5.49
CA GLU A 21 3.97 -21.75 -5.37
C GLU A 21 3.05 -21.39 -4.19
N SER A 22 3.66 -20.95 -3.06
CA SER A 22 2.92 -20.56 -1.86
C SER A 22 1.95 -19.39 -2.09
N VAL A 23 2.34 -18.41 -2.92
CA VAL A 23 1.54 -17.21 -3.19
C VAL A 23 0.38 -17.52 -4.13
N ILE A 24 0.59 -18.38 -5.13
CA ILE A 24 -0.47 -18.80 -6.05
C ILE A 24 -1.50 -19.64 -5.30
N SER A 25 -1.06 -20.64 -4.53
CA SER A 25 -1.93 -21.48 -3.68
C SER A 25 -2.79 -20.63 -2.76
N PHE A 26 -2.22 -19.62 -2.09
CA PHE A 26 -2.98 -18.75 -1.20
C PHE A 26 -4.11 -18.00 -1.93
N ASN A 27 -3.84 -17.40 -3.09
CA ASN A 27 -4.87 -16.68 -3.84
C ASN A 27 -5.97 -17.62 -4.35
N GLU A 28 -5.63 -18.85 -4.75
CA GLU A 28 -6.58 -19.89 -5.12
C GLU A 28 -7.45 -20.33 -3.93
N ASP A 29 -6.84 -20.58 -2.76
CA ASP A 29 -7.53 -20.92 -1.52
C ASP A 29 -8.53 -19.82 -1.11
N VAL A 30 -8.12 -18.55 -1.14
CA VAL A 30 -9.01 -17.41 -0.85
C VAL A 30 -10.16 -17.34 -1.86
N HIS A 31 -9.89 -17.54 -3.15
CA HIS A 31 -10.91 -17.51 -4.19
C HIS A 31 -11.95 -18.63 -4.02
N LEU A 32 -11.50 -19.85 -3.71
CA LEU A 32 -12.36 -21.00 -3.41
C LEU A 32 -13.27 -20.75 -2.21
N VAL A 33 -12.72 -20.17 -1.13
CA VAL A 33 -13.50 -19.80 0.07
C VAL A 33 -14.52 -18.70 -0.25
N MET A 34 -14.12 -17.67 -1.01
CA MET A 34 -15.02 -16.57 -1.41
C MET A 34 -16.21 -17.04 -2.25
N GLN A 35 -15.97 -17.93 -3.23
CA GLN A 35 -17.00 -18.44 -4.14
C GLN A 35 -18.10 -19.27 -3.45
N ASN A 36 -17.88 -19.72 -2.20
CA ASN A 36 -18.87 -20.49 -1.46
C ASN A 36 -20.09 -19.64 -1.05
N ALA A 37 -21.07 -19.53 -1.94
CA ALA A 37 -22.31 -18.78 -1.74
C ALA A 37 -23.21 -19.33 -0.62
N VAL A 38 -22.93 -20.51 -0.05
CA VAL A 38 -23.68 -21.06 1.09
C VAL A 38 -23.30 -20.34 2.40
N ILE A 39 -22.05 -19.86 2.50
CA ILE A 39 -21.57 -19.15 3.69
C ILE A 39 -21.74 -17.64 3.47
N SER A 40 -22.50 -17.00 4.36
CA SER A 40 -22.71 -15.55 4.35
C SER A 40 -21.46 -14.79 4.76
N THR A 41 -21.34 -13.55 4.28
CA THR A 41 -20.22 -12.64 4.61
C THR A 41 -20.07 -12.46 6.12
N ALA A 42 -21.17 -12.30 6.85
CA ALA A 42 -21.18 -12.19 8.32
C ALA A 42 -20.58 -13.42 9.03
N THR A 43 -20.82 -14.64 8.53
CA THR A 43 -20.24 -15.86 9.11
C THR A 43 -18.72 -15.91 8.92
N TYR A 44 -18.21 -15.50 7.75
CA TYR A 44 -16.77 -15.39 7.55
C TYR A 44 -16.14 -14.29 8.42
N VAL A 45 -16.79 -13.13 8.56
CA VAL A 45 -16.31 -12.04 9.44
C VAL A 45 -16.19 -12.51 10.88
N GLU A 46 -17.16 -13.29 11.37
CA GLU A 46 -17.14 -13.85 12.72
C GLU A 46 -16.02 -14.89 12.91
N GLN A 47 -15.83 -15.79 11.94
CA GLN A 47 -14.70 -16.74 11.95
C GLN A 47 -13.34 -16.02 11.93
N ALA A 48 -13.20 -14.98 11.10
CA ALA A 48 -11.99 -14.17 11.01
C ALA A 48 -11.68 -13.44 12.34
N ARG A 49 -12.70 -12.94 13.05
CA ARG A 49 -12.53 -12.37 14.41
C ARG A 49 -12.02 -13.40 15.41
N GLN A 50 -12.57 -14.62 15.41
CA GLN A 50 -12.12 -15.69 16.31
C GLN A 50 -10.65 -16.08 16.03
N ILE A 51 -10.22 -16.07 14.77
CA ILE A 51 -8.82 -16.27 14.37
C ILE A 51 -7.93 -15.12 14.89
N ILE A 52 -8.37 -13.87 14.74
CA ILE A 52 -7.67 -12.68 15.25
C ILE A 52 -7.51 -12.73 16.77
N GLU A 53 -8.56 -13.09 17.51
CA GLU A 53 -8.52 -13.23 18.97
C GLU A 53 -7.54 -14.31 19.43
N GLN A 54 -7.53 -15.47 18.76
CA GLN A 54 -6.55 -16.52 19.02
C GLN A 54 -5.12 -16.04 18.75
N LEU A 55 -4.90 -15.35 17.61
CA LEU A 55 -3.60 -14.78 17.26
C LEU A 55 -3.13 -13.73 18.27
N ALA A 56 -4.02 -12.89 18.79
CA ALA A 56 -3.71 -11.85 19.79
C ALA A 56 -3.14 -12.44 21.09
N THR A 57 -3.57 -13.65 21.49
CA THR A 57 -3.01 -14.36 22.65
C THR A 57 -1.70 -15.09 22.35
N ASN A 58 -1.34 -15.28 21.08
CA ASN A 58 -0.18 -16.05 20.67
C ASN A 58 1.13 -15.27 20.88
N ARG A 59 2.21 -15.98 21.25
CA ARG A 59 3.55 -15.39 21.41
C ARG A 59 4.24 -15.09 20.08
N ASN A 60 3.88 -15.81 19.02
CA ASN A 60 4.52 -15.72 17.70
C ASN A 60 3.82 -14.74 16.75
N ARG A 61 2.91 -13.89 17.26
CA ARG A 61 2.11 -12.93 16.46
C ARG A 61 2.87 -11.69 15.97
N TRP A 62 4.16 -11.60 16.24
CA TRP A 62 4.95 -10.40 15.97
C TRP A 62 5.55 -10.42 14.56
N ILE A 63 5.30 -9.37 13.80
CA ILE A 63 6.02 -9.06 12.57
C ILE A 63 7.34 -8.42 12.99
N THR A 64 8.43 -9.18 12.89
CA THR A 64 9.79 -8.66 13.11
C THR A 64 10.09 -7.49 12.17
N THR A 65 10.63 -6.41 12.73
CA THR A 65 11.03 -5.20 11.99
C THR A 65 12.52 -4.87 12.19
N PRO A 66 13.12 -3.96 11.39
CA PRO A 66 14.51 -3.55 11.62
C PRO A 66 14.70 -2.94 13.02
N PRO A 67 15.89 -3.04 13.65
CA PRO A 67 16.11 -2.66 15.06
C PRO A 67 15.74 -1.22 15.47
N SER A 68 15.58 -0.32 14.51
CA SER A 68 15.13 1.07 14.71
C SER A 68 13.60 1.21 14.80
N VAL A 69 12.85 0.13 14.65
CA VAL A 69 11.38 0.07 14.64
C VAL A 69 10.94 -0.97 15.67
N HIS A 70 9.83 -0.72 16.36
CA HIS A 70 9.23 -1.73 17.22
C HIS A 70 8.46 -2.76 16.40
N ASP A 71 8.61 -4.03 16.76
CA ASP A 71 7.86 -5.12 16.15
C ASP A 71 6.36 -4.87 16.16
N VAL A 72 5.70 -5.28 15.08
CA VAL A 72 4.30 -4.94 14.81
C VAL A 72 3.41 -6.13 15.12
N ASP A 73 2.35 -5.89 15.88
CA ASP A 73 1.40 -6.94 16.27
C ASP A 73 0.51 -7.31 15.08
N ALA A 74 0.69 -8.51 14.52
CA ALA A 74 -0.07 -8.99 13.38
C ALA A 74 -1.58 -9.00 13.63
N SER A 75 -2.02 -9.32 14.85
CA SER A 75 -3.44 -9.37 15.19
C SER A 75 -4.11 -8.00 15.01
N ARG A 76 -3.41 -6.91 15.36
CA ARG A 76 -3.88 -5.53 15.19
C ARG A 76 -3.94 -5.09 13.72
N ILE A 77 -3.07 -5.64 12.86
CA ILE A 77 -3.12 -5.38 11.42
C ILE A 77 -4.31 -6.12 10.79
N LEU A 78 -4.51 -7.40 11.10
CA LEU A 78 -5.66 -8.16 10.58
C LEU A 78 -7.00 -7.57 11.05
N ASP A 79 -7.10 -7.18 12.33
CA ASP A 79 -8.25 -6.47 12.91
C ASP A 79 -8.53 -5.14 12.19
N ALA A 80 -7.49 -4.30 12.00
CA ALA A 80 -7.64 -3.03 11.29
C ALA A 80 -8.07 -3.23 9.83
N MET A 81 -7.51 -4.22 9.13
CA MET A 81 -7.87 -4.51 7.75
C MET A 81 -9.32 -4.98 7.66
N LEU A 82 -9.73 -5.96 8.48
CA LEU A 82 -11.10 -6.48 8.51
C LEU A 82 -12.13 -5.41 8.87
N ARG A 83 -11.85 -4.57 9.88
CA ARG A 83 -12.75 -3.50 10.33
C ARG A 83 -13.02 -2.46 9.25
N ASN A 84 -12.01 -2.09 8.46
CA ASN A 84 -12.12 -1.04 7.46
C ASN A 84 -12.55 -1.55 6.07
N ALA A 85 -12.43 -2.86 5.81
CA ALA A 85 -12.69 -3.47 4.50
C ALA A 85 -14.03 -3.06 3.86
N HIS A 86 -15.11 -3.01 4.65
CA HIS A 86 -16.43 -2.58 4.16
C HIS A 86 -16.44 -1.10 3.73
N GLY A 87 -15.73 -0.23 4.45
CA GLY A 87 -15.60 1.19 4.08
C GLY A 87 -14.71 1.41 2.85
N THR A 88 -13.74 0.53 2.62
CA THR A 88 -12.79 0.64 1.50
C THR A 88 -13.37 0.16 0.16
N GLY A 89 -14.22 -0.88 0.16
CA GLY A 89 -14.77 -1.45 -1.09
C GLY A 89 -16.07 -2.25 -0.92
N GLY A 90 -16.83 -1.99 0.15
CA GLY A 90 -18.14 -2.59 0.40
C GLY A 90 -18.09 -4.07 0.81
N GLU A 91 -19.24 -4.75 0.68
CA GLU A 91 -19.39 -6.16 1.10
C GLU A 91 -18.38 -7.10 0.41
N SER A 92 -18.05 -6.85 -0.87
CA SER A 92 -17.07 -7.67 -1.60
C SER A 92 -15.69 -7.66 -0.94
N SER A 93 -15.24 -6.48 -0.51
CA SER A 93 -13.96 -6.29 0.17
C SER A 93 -13.98 -6.82 1.60
N GLU A 94 -15.09 -6.65 2.33
CA GLU A 94 -15.29 -7.28 3.63
C GLU A 94 -15.22 -8.81 3.54
N ARG A 95 -15.92 -9.40 2.56
CA ARG A 95 -15.90 -10.84 2.26
C ARG A 95 -14.50 -11.32 1.88
N TYR A 96 -13.80 -10.64 0.97
CA TYR A 96 -12.42 -10.97 0.62
C TYR A 96 -11.52 -10.99 1.87
N THR A 97 -11.57 -9.94 2.67
CA THR A 97 -10.70 -9.77 3.83
C THR A 97 -10.96 -10.85 4.89
N ALA A 98 -12.22 -11.18 5.12
CA ALA A 98 -12.61 -12.27 6.02
C ALA A 98 -12.15 -13.65 5.47
N CYS A 99 -12.40 -13.93 4.18
CA CYS A 99 -11.96 -15.18 3.54
C CYS A 99 -10.43 -15.33 3.54
N ALA A 100 -9.68 -14.24 3.33
CA ALA A 100 -8.21 -14.22 3.40
C ALA A 100 -7.69 -14.63 4.78
N ILE A 101 -8.30 -14.11 5.86
CA ILE A 101 -7.96 -14.51 7.23
C ILE A 101 -8.34 -15.97 7.50
N CYS A 102 -9.53 -16.41 7.05
CA CYS A 102 -10.00 -17.78 7.24
C CYS A 102 -9.21 -18.84 6.45
N ALA A 103 -8.59 -18.47 5.32
CA ALA A 103 -7.69 -19.34 4.57
C ALA A 103 -6.37 -19.62 5.31
N CYS A 104 -5.91 -18.69 6.16
CA CYS A 104 -4.69 -18.86 6.96
C CYS A 104 -4.91 -19.75 8.19
N GLN A 105 -4.80 -21.07 8.00
CA GLN A 105 -5.01 -22.08 9.05
C GLN A 105 -3.92 -22.06 10.14
N LYS A 106 -2.72 -21.57 9.83
CA LYS A 106 -1.55 -21.58 10.73
C LYS A 106 -1.13 -20.16 11.13
N ILE A 107 -0.62 -20.02 12.36
CA ILE A 107 -0.13 -18.73 12.91
C ILE A 107 0.88 -18.02 11.99
N HIS A 108 1.79 -18.77 11.35
CA HIS A 108 2.77 -18.15 10.44
C HIS A 108 2.15 -17.64 9.14
N GLU A 109 1.11 -18.30 8.62
CA GLU A 109 0.34 -17.83 7.45
C GLU A 109 -0.38 -16.52 7.79
N GLN A 110 -0.99 -16.45 8.98
CA GLN A 110 -1.69 -15.25 9.49
C GLN A 110 -0.71 -14.07 9.69
N VAL A 111 0.48 -14.32 10.26
CA VAL A 111 1.54 -13.31 10.41
C VAL A 111 2.09 -12.87 9.06
N ASN A 112 2.22 -13.78 8.09
CA ASN A 112 2.64 -13.44 6.73
C ASN A 112 1.58 -12.60 5.99
N LEU A 113 0.30 -12.93 6.11
CA LEU A 113 -0.80 -12.11 5.56
C LEU A 113 -0.78 -10.69 6.16
N ALA A 114 -0.66 -10.59 7.49
CA ALA A 114 -0.54 -9.31 8.18
C ALA A 114 0.70 -8.52 7.75
N ARG A 115 1.85 -9.20 7.56
CA ARG A 115 3.09 -8.61 7.05
C ARG A 115 2.90 -8.07 5.63
N THR A 116 2.27 -8.82 4.74
CA THR A 116 1.98 -8.40 3.36
C THR A 116 1.09 -7.16 3.34
N TRP A 117 -0.03 -7.16 4.08
CA TRP A 117 -0.89 -5.98 4.20
C TRP A 117 -0.15 -4.77 4.78
N PHE A 118 0.63 -4.95 5.84
CA PHE A 118 1.44 -3.89 6.44
C PHE A 118 2.50 -3.31 5.47
N ILE A 119 3.11 -4.15 4.64
CA ILE A 119 4.07 -3.73 3.60
C ILE A 119 3.37 -2.93 2.50
N ILE A 120 2.22 -3.39 2.00
CA ILE A 120 1.44 -2.68 0.96
C ILE A 120 0.99 -1.31 1.47
N LEU A 121 0.47 -1.24 2.71
CA LEU A 121 0.13 0.02 3.39
C LEU A 121 1.35 0.92 3.63
N LYS A 122 2.56 0.37 3.78
CA LYS A 122 3.79 1.17 3.87
C LYS A 122 4.29 1.69 2.52
N PHE A 123 4.03 0.98 1.43
CA PHE A 123 4.34 1.47 0.08
C PHE A 123 3.37 2.57 -0.38
N THR A 124 2.09 2.52 0.03
CA THR A 124 1.21 3.70 -0.07
C THR A 124 1.66 4.82 0.87
N ALA A 125 2.34 4.52 1.99
CA ALA A 125 2.89 5.51 2.92
C ALA A 125 4.22 6.17 2.52
N GLY A 126 4.88 5.76 1.42
CA GLY A 126 6.21 6.29 1.08
C GLY A 126 7.24 6.17 2.22
N ALA A 127 7.22 5.07 2.95
CA ALA A 127 8.10 4.86 4.10
C ALA A 127 9.58 5.01 3.70
N HIS A 128 10.33 5.84 4.46
CA HIS A 128 11.76 6.04 4.25
C HIS A 128 12.52 4.71 4.24
N GLN A 129 13.26 4.46 3.15
CA GLN A 129 14.40 3.55 3.19
C GLN A 129 15.56 4.16 3.99
N PRO A 130 16.55 3.35 4.42
CA PRO A 130 17.76 3.84 5.08
C PRO A 130 18.43 4.97 4.27
N SER A 131 18.92 5.98 5.00
CA SER A 131 19.29 7.32 4.50
C SER A 131 20.38 7.38 3.43
N ASP A 132 21.10 6.30 3.19
CA ASP A 132 22.40 6.35 2.52
C ASP A 132 22.30 6.23 0.98
N LEU A 133 21.07 6.05 0.46
CA LEU A 133 20.74 6.12 -0.97
C LEU A 133 19.57 7.08 -1.29
N VAL A 134 18.93 7.68 -0.28
CA VAL A 134 17.58 8.25 -0.44
C VAL A 134 17.45 9.66 0.15
N SER A 135 17.61 10.66 -0.73
CA SER A 135 17.06 12.02 -0.55
C SER A 135 16.46 12.64 -1.82
N GLY A 136 16.38 11.90 -2.94
CA GLY A 136 15.87 12.42 -4.23
C GLY A 136 15.02 11.45 -5.06
N GLN A 137 14.86 10.19 -4.65
CA GLN A 137 14.22 9.16 -5.50
C GLN A 137 12.70 9.02 -5.34
N PHE A 138 12.12 9.38 -4.19
CA PHE A 138 10.66 9.26 -3.95
C PHE A 138 9.85 10.52 -4.30
N THR A 139 10.54 11.64 -4.52
CA THR A 139 10.07 12.77 -5.34
C THR A 139 11.11 13.01 -6.44
N SER A 140 11.10 12.15 -7.46
CA SER A 140 12.12 12.14 -8.51
C SER A 140 12.34 13.51 -9.16
N THR A 141 13.55 14.04 -8.98
CA THR A 141 14.16 15.02 -9.88
C THR A 141 14.51 14.36 -11.22
N VAL A 142 14.80 15.19 -12.23
CA VAL A 142 14.56 14.89 -13.66
C VAL A 142 15.30 13.67 -14.25
N ASP A 143 16.42 13.23 -13.67
CA ASP A 143 17.43 12.47 -14.43
C ASP A 143 17.55 10.95 -14.15
N ASP A 144 16.92 10.38 -13.12
CA ASP A 144 17.08 8.95 -12.78
C ASP A 144 15.75 8.17 -12.65
N THR A 145 15.63 7.03 -13.36
CA THR A 145 15.25 5.68 -12.84
C THR A 145 15.10 4.65 -13.97
N TYR A 146 15.56 3.41 -13.72
CA TYR A 146 15.22 2.13 -14.39
C TYR A 146 14.78 1.13 -13.28
N GLY A 147 13.95 0.10 -13.48
CA GLY A 147 13.24 -0.45 -14.65
C GLY A 147 11.90 -1.08 -14.22
N SER A 148 10.93 -1.27 -15.14
CA SER A 148 9.50 -1.59 -14.87
C SER A 148 8.74 -0.43 -14.19
N LEU A 149 7.63 0.04 -14.80
CA LEU A 149 7.11 1.42 -14.69
C LEU A 149 8.10 2.54 -15.09
N ALA A 150 9.41 2.26 -15.20
CA ALA A 150 10.44 3.28 -15.46
C ALA A 150 10.61 3.67 -16.94
N GLY A 151 9.78 3.14 -17.86
CA GLY A 151 9.84 3.48 -19.28
C GLY A 151 9.11 4.78 -19.64
N THR A 152 8.13 5.19 -18.84
CA THR A 152 7.33 6.39 -19.07
C THR A 152 8.02 7.60 -18.45
N LYS A 153 8.49 8.52 -19.31
CA LYS A 153 8.91 9.86 -18.87
C LYS A 153 7.75 10.50 -18.12
N ARG A 154 7.93 10.76 -16.82
CA ARG A 154 6.93 11.37 -15.95
C ARG A 154 6.29 12.56 -16.65
N SER A 155 4.98 12.50 -16.85
CA SER A 155 4.25 13.58 -17.51
C SER A 155 4.44 14.86 -16.70
N ARG A 156 5.11 15.87 -17.28
CA ARG A 156 5.21 17.21 -16.67
C ARG A 156 3.82 17.81 -16.38
N LYS A 157 2.77 17.29 -17.03
CA LYS A 157 1.38 17.72 -16.86
C LYS A 157 0.72 17.29 -15.56
N PHE A 158 1.27 16.33 -14.81
CA PHE A 158 0.63 15.88 -13.57
C PHE A 158 0.32 17.03 -12.60
N ARG A 159 1.23 18.02 -12.48
CA ARG A 159 1.00 19.22 -11.66
C ARG A 159 0.06 20.25 -12.31
N THR A 160 -0.02 20.32 -13.63
CA THR A 160 -0.86 21.32 -14.32
C THR A 160 -2.32 20.91 -14.42
N ASP A 161 -2.58 19.59 -14.41
CA ASP A 161 -3.89 19.05 -14.74
C ASP A 161 -4.61 18.50 -13.49
N ALA A 162 -3.89 18.28 -12.38
CA ALA A 162 -4.48 17.82 -11.11
C ALA A 162 -5.30 18.91 -10.41
N HIS A 163 -6.61 18.68 -10.27
CA HIS A 163 -7.56 19.47 -9.46
C HIS A 163 -7.60 20.99 -9.77
N GLY A 164 -7.19 21.40 -10.99
CA GLY A 164 -7.35 22.78 -11.46
C GLY A 164 -6.65 23.84 -10.59
N TYR A 165 -5.47 23.52 -10.06
CA TYR A 165 -4.63 24.43 -9.26
C TYR A 165 -5.23 24.88 -7.91
N LYS A 166 -6.18 24.13 -7.35
CA LYS A 166 -6.73 24.38 -6.00
C LYS A 166 -6.32 23.31 -5.00
N CYS A 167 -6.15 23.71 -3.74
CA CYS A 167 -5.99 22.79 -2.63
C CYS A 167 -7.24 21.92 -2.51
N ALA A 168 -7.09 20.60 -2.55
CA ALA A 168 -8.21 19.66 -2.46
C ALA A 168 -8.98 19.76 -1.13
N VAL A 169 -8.34 20.27 -0.06
CA VAL A 169 -8.96 20.40 1.27
C VAL A 169 -9.51 21.80 1.53
N SER A 170 -8.77 22.86 1.21
CA SER A 170 -9.17 24.25 1.53
C SER A 170 -9.79 25.03 0.38
N GLY A 171 -9.73 24.52 -0.86
CA GLY A 171 -10.18 25.21 -2.07
C GLY A 171 -9.33 26.43 -2.48
N ILE A 172 -8.28 26.76 -1.73
CA ILE A 172 -7.36 27.89 -1.97
C ILE A 172 -6.52 27.64 -3.22
N TRP A 173 -6.29 28.69 -4.01
CA TRP A 173 -5.49 28.63 -5.24
C TRP A 173 -3.98 28.54 -5.00
N ASP A 174 -3.29 27.84 -5.90
CA ASP A 174 -1.83 27.91 -6.05
C ASP A 174 -1.38 29.32 -6.43
N GLU A 175 -0.34 29.82 -5.75
CA GLU A 175 0.28 31.14 -5.97
C GLU A 175 0.56 31.48 -7.44
N ALA A 176 0.98 30.50 -8.25
CA ALA A 176 1.33 30.73 -9.65
C ALA A 176 0.13 30.71 -10.62
N HIS A 177 -1.09 30.43 -10.12
CA HIS A 177 -2.27 30.13 -10.95
C HIS A 177 -3.56 30.81 -10.45
N ILE A 178 -3.43 31.95 -9.75
CA ILE A 178 -4.57 32.74 -9.26
C ILE A 178 -5.33 33.36 -10.46
N PRO A 179 -6.65 33.14 -10.61
CA PRO A 179 -7.42 33.78 -11.67
C PRO A 179 -7.58 35.29 -11.45
N ALA A 180 -7.67 36.04 -12.55
CA ALA A 180 -7.92 37.48 -12.49
C ALA A 180 -9.25 37.80 -11.77
N GLY A 181 -9.21 38.74 -10.82
CA GLY A 181 -10.37 39.16 -10.02
C GLY A 181 -10.64 38.32 -8.76
N VAL A 182 -9.79 37.34 -8.44
CA VAL A 182 -9.86 36.62 -7.16
C VAL A 182 -9.03 37.36 -6.10
N GLU A 183 -9.71 38.00 -5.13
CA GLU A 183 -9.07 38.69 -3.99
C GLU A 183 -8.70 37.75 -2.83
N GLN A 184 -8.98 36.45 -2.97
CA GLN A 184 -8.73 35.45 -1.94
C GLN A 184 -7.23 35.25 -1.71
N GLY A 185 -6.85 34.91 -0.47
CA GLY A 185 -5.47 34.54 -0.15
C GLY A 185 -5.01 33.33 -0.98
N TRP A 186 -3.71 33.25 -1.23
CA TRP A 186 -3.06 32.20 -2.03
C TRP A 186 -2.07 31.41 -1.17
N ILE A 187 -1.64 30.26 -1.68
CA ILE A 187 -0.60 29.44 -1.04
C ILE A 187 0.21 28.65 -2.08
N THR A 188 1.44 28.28 -1.77
CA THR A 188 2.20 27.35 -2.61
C THR A 188 1.67 25.93 -2.43
N LEU A 189 1.20 25.28 -3.50
CA LEU A 189 0.66 23.91 -3.43
C LEU A 189 1.66 22.86 -3.95
N GLN A 190 1.59 21.67 -3.36
CA GLN A 190 2.34 20.49 -3.77
C GLN A 190 1.40 19.43 -4.36
N ALA A 191 1.76 18.90 -5.52
CA ALA A 191 1.04 17.79 -6.14
C ALA A 191 1.46 16.46 -5.47
N THR A 192 0.51 15.67 -5.03
CA THR A 192 0.71 14.28 -4.60
C THR A 192 -0.14 13.33 -5.44
N HIS A 193 0.34 12.10 -5.59
CA HIS A 193 -0.49 11.00 -6.05
C HIS A 193 -1.33 10.47 -4.87
N ILE A 194 -2.52 9.95 -5.15
CA ILE A 194 -3.36 9.21 -4.20
C ILE A 194 -2.80 7.79 -4.07
N LEU A 195 -2.68 7.07 -5.19
CA LEU A 195 -1.93 5.82 -5.30
C LEU A 195 -0.48 6.12 -5.68
N LYS A 196 0.46 5.90 -4.75
CA LYS A 196 1.88 6.17 -5.00
C LYS A 196 2.47 5.14 -5.99
N ARG A 197 3.26 5.61 -6.96
CA ARG A 197 3.96 4.76 -7.94
C ARG A 197 4.75 3.61 -7.31
N ALA A 198 5.30 3.80 -6.11
CA ALA A 198 6.02 2.77 -5.36
C ALA A 198 5.22 1.46 -5.15
N VAL A 199 3.88 1.52 -5.15
CA VAL A 199 2.99 0.35 -5.06
C VAL A 199 3.11 -0.58 -6.28
N GLY A 200 3.51 -0.04 -7.45
CA GLY A 200 3.69 -0.80 -8.69
C GLY A 200 5.13 -1.14 -9.06
N VAL A 201 6.13 -0.71 -8.27
CA VAL A 201 7.54 -0.95 -8.59
C VAL A 201 7.99 -2.29 -8.03
N PHE A 202 7.96 -3.31 -8.87
CA PHE A 202 8.47 -4.66 -8.58
C PHE A 202 9.66 -4.99 -9.47
N THR A 203 10.70 -5.56 -8.88
CA THR A 203 11.82 -6.16 -9.61
C THR A 203 11.40 -7.51 -10.21
N MET A 204 12.06 -7.98 -11.28
CA MET A 204 11.59 -9.19 -12.01
C MET A 204 11.60 -10.47 -11.17
N ASP A 205 12.49 -10.57 -10.18
CA ASP A 205 12.53 -11.62 -9.15
C ASP A 205 11.29 -11.63 -8.23
N ARG A 206 10.45 -10.58 -8.27
CA ARG A 206 9.29 -10.37 -7.40
C ARG A 206 7.96 -10.34 -8.15
N ALA A 207 7.88 -10.95 -9.34
CA ALA A 207 6.65 -11.02 -10.13
C ALA A 207 5.46 -11.64 -9.36
N HIS A 208 5.72 -12.62 -8.49
CA HIS A 208 4.70 -13.22 -7.62
C HIS A 208 4.22 -12.26 -6.52
N SER A 209 5.14 -11.49 -5.92
CA SER A 209 4.80 -10.42 -4.96
C SER A 209 3.98 -9.31 -5.62
N ALA A 210 4.23 -9.02 -6.90
CA ALA A 210 3.42 -8.09 -7.69
C ALA A 210 1.98 -8.60 -7.88
N ALA A 211 1.83 -9.85 -8.31
CA ALA A 211 0.51 -10.47 -8.50
C ALA A 211 -0.31 -10.51 -7.19
N ALA A 212 0.31 -10.88 -6.06
CA ALA A 212 -0.33 -10.83 -4.75
C ALA A 212 -0.72 -9.41 -4.33
N THR A 213 0.17 -8.43 -4.53
CA THR A 213 -0.10 -7.03 -4.17
C THR A 213 -1.28 -6.49 -4.98
N TRP A 214 -1.32 -6.74 -6.28
CA TRP A 214 -2.43 -6.30 -7.11
C TRP A 214 -3.74 -7.03 -6.82
N ASN A 215 -3.71 -8.34 -6.51
CA ASN A 215 -4.90 -9.08 -6.08
C ASN A 215 -5.47 -8.51 -4.76
N ILE A 216 -4.60 -8.22 -3.79
CA ILE A 216 -4.98 -7.60 -2.51
C ILE A 216 -5.58 -6.21 -2.77
N ILE A 217 -4.95 -5.35 -3.57
CA ILE A 217 -5.47 -4.02 -3.87
C ILE A 217 -6.84 -4.12 -4.56
N GLN A 218 -6.93 -4.94 -5.62
CA GLN A 218 -8.16 -5.16 -6.38
C GLN A 218 -9.34 -5.49 -5.47
N HIS A 219 -9.19 -6.54 -4.65
CA HIS A 219 -10.30 -7.00 -3.83
C HIS A 219 -10.50 -6.19 -2.54
N TYR A 220 -9.45 -5.63 -1.94
CA TYR A 220 -9.57 -4.83 -0.70
C TYR A 220 -10.15 -3.44 -0.95
N SER A 221 -9.89 -2.81 -2.10
CA SER A 221 -10.43 -1.49 -2.45
C SER A 221 -11.56 -1.54 -3.48
N GLY A 222 -12.10 -2.72 -3.78
CA GLY A 222 -13.18 -2.89 -4.77
C GLY A 222 -12.86 -2.39 -6.18
N MET A 223 -11.58 -2.26 -6.55
CA MET A 223 -11.18 -1.79 -7.88
C MET A 223 -11.57 -2.81 -8.95
N SER A 224 -12.04 -2.33 -10.10
CA SER A 224 -12.32 -3.19 -11.23
C SER A 224 -11.03 -3.81 -11.78
N GLU A 225 -11.13 -5.01 -12.37
CA GLU A 225 -9.99 -5.64 -13.03
C GLU A 225 -9.41 -4.73 -14.13
N GLU A 226 -10.26 -4.02 -14.87
CA GLU A 226 -9.85 -3.01 -15.86
C GLU A 226 -9.01 -1.88 -15.25
N THR A 227 -9.33 -1.43 -14.03
CA THR A 227 -8.57 -0.39 -13.32
C THR A 227 -7.17 -0.91 -12.96
N ILE A 228 -7.07 -2.15 -12.49
CA ILE A 228 -5.80 -2.80 -12.15
C ILE A 228 -4.96 -3.06 -13.41
N GLN A 229 -5.55 -3.56 -14.50
CA GLN A 229 -4.88 -3.78 -15.77
C GLN A 229 -4.38 -2.47 -16.41
N ASN A 230 -5.06 -1.34 -16.19
CA ASN A 230 -4.64 -0.02 -16.66
C ASN A 230 -3.81 0.78 -15.64
N MET A 231 -3.45 0.19 -14.49
CA MET A 231 -2.82 0.92 -13.38
C MET A 231 -1.51 1.61 -13.76
N GLU A 232 -0.71 1.05 -14.67
CA GLU A 232 0.50 1.70 -15.20
C GLU A 232 0.21 3.08 -15.85
N ARG A 233 -0.96 3.24 -16.47
CA ARG A 233 -1.41 4.52 -17.05
C ARG A 233 -2.01 5.43 -15.97
N LEU A 234 -2.84 4.86 -15.09
CA LEU A 234 -3.59 5.60 -14.08
C LEU A 234 -2.70 6.17 -12.97
N VAL A 235 -1.60 5.51 -12.61
CA VAL A 235 -0.69 5.95 -11.55
C VAL A 235 -0.12 7.35 -11.81
N ASP A 236 0.20 7.68 -13.07
CA ASP A 236 0.72 8.98 -13.48
C ASP A 236 -0.36 9.92 -14.05
N ASP A 237 -1.63 9.48 -14.09
CA ASP A 237 -2.74 10.27 -14.61
C ASP A 237 -3.14 11.36 -13.60
N PRO A 238 -3.50 12.58 -14.05
CA PRO A 238 -3.94 13.65 -13.16
C PRO A 238 -5.16 13.31 -12.28
N SER A 239 -5.99 12.33 -12.67
CA SER A 239 -7.10 11.82 -11.84
C SER A 239 -6.65 11.03 -10.61
N ASN A 240 -5.44 10.46 -10.62
CA ASN A 240 -4.77 9.91 -9.44
C ASN A 240 -4.02 11.00 -8.65
N GLY A 241 -4.19 12.28 -8.98
CA GLY A 241 -3.46 13.40 -8.41
C GLY A 241 -4.32 14.42 -7.70
N MET A 242 -3.78 14.97 -6.62
CA MET A 242 -4.37 16.13 -5.95
C MET A 242 -3.31 17.13 -5.52
N MET A 243 -3.72 18.40 -5.42
CA MET A 243 -2.90 19.50 -4.93
C MET A 243 -3.20 19.74 -3.45
N LEU A 244 -2.16 19.81 -2.62
CA LEU A 244 -2.27 19.99 -1.17
C LEU A 244 -1.39 21.15 -0.68
N GLU A 245 -1.84 21.79 0.40
CA GLU A 245 -1.00 22.69 1.20
C GLU A 245 0.12 21.89 1.88
N ARG A 246 1.30 22.49 2.10
CA ARG A 246 2.51 21.77 2.53
C ARG A 246 2.34 20.95 3.80
N ASN A 247 1.71 21.47 4.85
CA ASN A 247 1.52 20.74 6.10
C ASN A 247 0.54 19.57 5.92
N ILE A 248 -0.53 19.76 5.13
CA ILE A 248 -1.47 18.69 4.76
C ILE A 248 -0.77 17.63 3.88
N TYR A 249 0.04 18.04 2.90
CA TYR A 249 0.87 17.16 2.08
C TYR A 249 1.80 16.31 2.97
N ASP A 250 2.54 16.94 3.88
CA ASP A 250 3.45 16.27 4.81
C ASP A 250 2.76 15.27 5.77
N HIS A 251 1.47 15.45 6.03
CA HIS A 251 0.64 14.55 6.83
C HIS A 251 0.03 13.42 6.00
N PHE A 252 -0.49 13.72 4.80
CA PHE A 252 -1.06 12.73 3.88
C PHE A 252 0.02 11.78 3.37
N ASP A 253 1.16 12.33 2.93
CA ASP A 253 2.28 11.53 2.43
C ASP A 253 2.75 10.50 3.47
N LYS A 254 2.70 10.87 4.77
CA LYS A 254 3.11 10.02 5.91
C LYS A 254 1.97 9.20 6.53
N LEU A 255 0.81 9.09 5.86
CA LEU A 255 -0.45 8.46 6.34
C LEU A 255 -0.88 8.87 7.76
N LYS A 256 -0.65 10.12 8.16
CA LYS A 256 -1.21 10.68 9.40
C LYS A 256 -2.66 11.13 9.24
N VAL A 257 -3.08 11.33 7.99
CA VAL A 257 -4.46 11.62 7.57
C VAL A 257 -4.76 10.79 6.32
N TYR A 258 -6.02 10.46 6.12
CA TYR A 258 -6.55 9.83 4.91
C TYR A 258 -7.78 10.61 4.44
N LEU A 259 -8.27 10.31 3.24
CA LEU A 259 -9.48 10.90 2.70
C LEU A 259 -10.61 9.87 2.77
N GLU A 260 -11.78 10.29 3.26
CA GLU A 260 -13.01 9.49 3.23
C GLU A 260 -13.86 9.91 2.04
N GLN A 261 -14.53 8.95 1.42
CA GLN A 261 -15.50 9.25 0.37
C GLN A 261 -16.75 9.87 1.00
N THR A 262 -17.00 11.14 0.69
CA THR A 262 -18.26 11.80 1.04
C THR A 262 -19.29 11.63 -0.08
N GLU A 263 -20.58 11.66 0.26
CA GLU A 263 -21.63 11.75 -0.76
C GLU A 263 -21.43 12.99 -1.64
N VAL A 264 -21.44 12.80 -2.96
CA VAL A 264 -21.46 13.92 -3.90
C VAL A 264 -22.86 14.50 -3.87
N SER A 265 -23.04 15.64 -3.19
CA SER A 265 -24.30 16.38 -3.22
C SER A 265 -24.57 16.88 -4.64
N LEU A 266 -25.59 16.30 -5.28
CA LEU A 266 -26.10 16.67 -6.61
C LEU A 266 -26.91 17.97 -6.57
#